data_AF-A0A7V9RH65-F1
#
_entry.id   AF-A0A7V9RH65-F1
#
_cell.length_a   1.000
_cell.length_b   1.000
_cell.length_c   1.000
_cell.angle_alpha   90.00
_cell.angle_beta   90.00
_cell.angle_gamma   90.00
#
_symmetry.space_group_name_H-M   'P 1'
#
loop_
_entity.id
_entity.type
_entity.pdbx_description
1 polymer ?
#
loop_
_entity_poly.entity_id
_entity_poly.type
_entity_poly.pdbx_seq_one_letter_code
_entity_poly.pdbx_strand_id
1 'polypeptide(L)'
;MPKVLVSNNPELLRHFTAPPFKRLGLELVVARSGDDAAAMFDREEPALVVLDVEHGFETAKALKIKNPTTRLILVAGKLLTGDEMRLVSSSGCDELLISPMTADELYDVISIQLGEPRHGAESFAVAVELEGNKLDATVSNLSVDGVRLMITQPVTEGQVLQLTISPEGEPAVTIKGSVVWAQPREGKTVAGVAFDKLGDQPRAALLLAKLTQWQVIKNSDHSRVVLRGDFTEATRFDELLPAMVGRVVFDTAQVTYMNSLGVRAWCEFLRQARIQGYEFHACSVPFILQASMVRDVIGRGTVTSFFAPFHCIGCDHQEERLLQSAAILASNLEPPAFKCPSCGGALEFDDLPERYFAFLEDEAD
;
A
#
# COMPACT_ATOMS: atom_id res chain seq x y z
N MET A 1 19.96 4.73 -11.82
CA MET A 1 18.71 5.50 -11.82
C MET A 1 17.70 4.69 -12.63
N PRO A 2 16.57 4.24 -12.07
CA PRO A 2 15.59 3.48 -12.83
C PRO A 2 15.02 4.37 -13.95
N LYS A 3 15.14 3.90 -15.19
CA LYS A 3 14.56 4.57 -16.35
C LYS A 3 13.10 4.16 -16.49
N VAL A 4 12.24 5.15 -16.69
CA VAL A 4 10.81 4.97 -16.95
C VAL A 4 10.50 5.48 -18.35
N LEU A 5 10.10 4.57 -19.23
CA LEU A 5 9.59 4.92 -20.54
C LEU A 5 8.13 5.33 -20.41
N VAL A 6 7.78 6.55 -20.80
CA VAL A 6 6.44 7.11 -20.61
C VAL A 6 5.88 7.66 -21.92
N SER A 7 4.60 7.42 -22.20
CA SER A 7 3.89 8.08 -23.30
C SER A 7 3.93 9.61 -23.13
N ASN A 8 3.97 10.34 -24.25
CA ASN A 8 3.89 11.81 -24.27
C ASN A 8 2.46 12.31 -23.97
N ASN A 9 1.96 11.99 -22.77
CA ASN A 9 0.67 12.37 -22.26
C ASN A 9 0.83 13.55 -21.27
N PRO A 10 0.21 14.72 -21.51
CA PRO A 10 0.40 15.91 -20.67
C PRO A 10 0.04 15.71 -19.20
N GLU A 11 -0.97 14.91 -18.90
CA GLU A 11 -1.37 14.62 -17.52
C GLU A 11 -0.31 13.77 -16.82
N LEU A 12 0.14 12.67 -17.43
CA LEU A 12 1.22 11.84 -16.88
C LEU A 12 2.48 12.66 -16.63
N LEU A 13 2.94 13.40 -17.64
CA LEU A 13 4.14 14.22 -17.53
C LEU A 13 4.01 15.25 -16.41
N ARG A 14 2.84 15.87 -16.23
CA ARG A 14 2.57 16.77 -15.10
C ARG A 14 2.69 16.04 -13.76
N HIS A 15 2.11 14.86 -13.61
CA HIS A 15 2.20 14.09 -12.37
C HIS A 15 3.65 13.72 -12.02
N PHE A 16 4.47 13.32 -12.99
CA PHE A 16 5.89 13.02 -12.75
C PHE A 16 6.71 14.23 -12.27
N THR A 17 6.23 15.46 -12.45
CA THR A 17 6.89 16.66 -11.87
C THR A 17 6.55 16.90 -10.40
N ALA A 18 5.56 16.18 -9.85
CA ALA A 18 5.08 16.36 -8.50
C ALA A 18 6.14 15.95 -7.46
N PRO A 19 6.11 16.53 -6.23
CA PRO A 19 7.10 16.25 -5.20
C PRO A 19 7.36 14.77 -4.88
N PRO A 20 6.36 13.86 -4.87
CA PRO A 20 6.60 12.44 -4.62
C PRO A 20 7.62 11.80 -5.59
N PHE A 21 7.48 12.05 -6.88
CA PHE A 21 8.34 11.46 -7.92
C PHE A 21 9.78 11.97 -7.91
N LYS A 22 10.01 13.18 -7.39
CA LYS A 22 11.37 13.71 -7.23
C LYS A 22 12.22 12.87 -6.27
N ARG A 23 11.59 12.22 -5.28
CA ARG A 23 12.30 11.38 -4.30
C ARG A 23 12.69 10.02 -4.84
N LEU A 24 11.90 9.47 -5.78
CA LEU A 24 12.22 8.21 -6.45
C LEU A 24 13.43 8.31 -7.39
N GLY A 25 13.82 9.54 -7.75
CA GLY A 25 14.96 9.77 -8.65
C GLY A 25 14.79 9.01 -9.96
N LEU A 26 13.63 9.13 -10.61
CA LEU A 26 13.35 8.45 -11.88
C LEU A 26 13.97 9.21 -13.06
N GLU A 27 14.48 8.48 -14.05
CA GLU A 27 14.84 9.06 -15.35
C GLU A 27 13.69 8.85 -16.34
N LEU A 28 13.07 9.92 -16.83
CA LEU A 28 11.96 9.80 -17.78
C LEU A 28 12.48 9.77 -19.22
N VAL A 29 12.10 8.74 -19.95
CA VAL A 29 12.27 8.64 -21.40
C VAL A 29 10.89 8.81 -22.02
N VAL A 30 10.67 9.89 -22.78
CA VAL A 30 9.33 10.23 -23.28
C VAL A 30 9.16 9.77 -24.72
N ALA A 31 8.24 8.83 -24.95
CA ALA A 31 7.90 8.31 -26.28
C ALA A 31 6.73 9.09 -26.89
N ARG A 32 6.84 9.44 -28.18
CA ARG A 32 5.82 10.21 -28.90
C ARG A 32 4.80 9.35 -29.66
N SER A 33 5.11 8.07 -29.84
CA SER A 33 4.26 7.08 -30.52
C SER A 33 4.63 5.66 -30.07
N GLY A 34 3.85 4.65 -30.47
CA GLY A 34 4.17 3.23 -30.20
C GLY A 34 5.49 2.78 -30.82
N ASP A 35 5.78 3.19 -32.06
CA ASP A 35 7.05 2.88 -32.73
C ASP A 35 8.25 3.53 -32.03
N ASP A 36 8.08 4.78 -31.59
CA ASP A 36 9.10 5.50 -30.82
C ASP A 36 9.33 4.82 -29.46
N ALA A 37 8.25 4.38 -28.80
CA ALA A 37 8.33 3.62 -27.55
C ALA A 37 9.10 2.30 -27.75
N ALA A 38 8.83 1.56 -28.83
CA ALA A 38 9.54 0.32 -29.15
C ALA A 38 11.05 0.55 -29.39
N ALA A 39 11.41 1.60 -30.13
CA ALA A 39 12.81 1.94 -30.38
C ALA A 39 13.54 2.42 -29.11
N MET A 40 12.84 3.19 -28.26
CA MET A 40 13.37 3.63 -26.96
C MET A 40 13.51 2.46 -25.98
N PHE A 41 12.58 1.52 -25.97
CA PHE A 41 12.64 0.33 -25.13
C PHE A 41 13.91 -0.49 -25.38
N ASP A 42 14.21 -0.75 -26.66
CA ASP A 42 15.40 -1.51 -27.07
C ASP A 42 16.71 -0.76 -26.74
N ARG A 43 16.70 0.57 -26.79
CA ARG A 43 17.89 1.40 -26.57
C ARG A 43 18.17 1.68 -25.10
N GLU A 44 17.11 1.90 -24.32
CA GLU A 44 17.20 2.44 -22.97
C GLU A 44 17.06 1.37 -21.88
N GLU A 45 16.53 0.19 -22.22
CA GLU A 45 16.26 -0.92 -21.29
C GLU A 45 15.55 -0.44 -20.01
N PRO A 46 14.34 0.15 -20.13
CA PRO A 46 13.66 0.77 -19.01
C PRO A 46 13.23 -0.27 -17.96
N ALA A 47 13.29 0.11 -16.68
CA ALA A 47 12.81 -0.73 -15.58
C ALA A 47 11.27 -0.79 -15.55
N LEU A 48 10.62 0.26 -16.04
CA LEU A 48 9.17 0.41 -16.09
C LEU A 48 8.74 1.13 -17.37
N VAL A 49 7.60 0.72 -17.91
CA VAL A 49 6.92 1.39 -19.03
C VAL A 49 5.54 1.87 -18.58
N VAL A 50 5.18 3.11 -18.91
CA VAL A 50 3.84 3.70 -18.65
C VAL A 50 3.27 4.22 -19.95
N LEU A 51 2.30 3.51 -20.53
CA LEU A 51 1.69 3.88 -21.82
C LEU A 51 0.26 4.34 -21.64
N ASP A 52 -0.15 5.36 -22.38
CA ASP A 52 -1.56 5.70 -22.55
C ASP A 52 -2.26 4.73 -23.51
N VAL A 53 -3.54 4.49 -23.27
CA VAL A 53 -4.34 3.49 -24.02
C VAL A 53 -4.50 3.84 -25.49
N GLU A 54 -4.56 5.13 -25.87
CA GLU A 54 -4.79 5.57 -27.26
C GLU A 54 -3.80 4.95 -28.27
N HIS A 55 -2.60 4.56 -27.83
CA HIS A 55 -1.59 3.86 -28.64
C HIS A 55 -0.99 2.63 -27.92
N GLY A 56 -1.58 2.23 -26.79
CA GLY A 56 -0.90 1.42 -25.77
C GLY A 56 -1.04 -0.09 -25.90
N PHE A 57 -2.16 -0.62 -26.40
CA PHE A 57 -2.43 -2.07 -26.32
C PHE A 57 -1.45 -2.93 -27.13
N GLU A 58 -1.33 -2.66 -28.43
CA GLU A 58 -0.43 -3.42 -29.31
C GLU A 58 1.04 -3.17 -28.95
N THR A 59 1.39 -1.93 -28.60
CA THR A 59 2.72 -1.57 -28.12
C THR A 59 3.06 -2.36 -26.85
N ALA A 60 2.18 -2.35 -25.84
CA ALA A 60 2.38 -3.10 -24.60
C ALA A 60 2.56 -4.59 -24.84
N LYS A 61 1.72 -5.17 -25.71
CA LYS A 61 1.83 -6.58 -26.11
C LYS A 61 3.16 -6.88 -26.76
N ALA A 62 3.61 -6.06 -27.71
CA ALA A 62 4.89 -6.23 -28.38
C ALA A 62 6.07 -6.13 -27.40
N LEU A 63 6.04 -5.15 -26.48
CA LEU A 63 7.08 -4.97 -25.46
C LEU A 63 7.12 -6.15 -24.48
N LYS A 64 5.97 -6.64 -24.02
CA LYS A 64 5.89 -7.82 -23.14
C LYS A 64 6.34 -9.11 -23.82
N ILE A 65 6.14 -9.26 -25.13
CA ILE A 65 6.71 -10.39 -25.90
C ILE A 65 8.23 -10.29 -25.94
N LYS A 66 8.78 -9.09 -26.15
CA LYS A 66 10.23 -8.87 -26.17
C LYS A 66 10.88 -9.13 -24.82
N ASN A 67 10.29 -8.59 -23.74
CA ASN A 67 10.78 -8.80 -22.38
C ASN A 67 9.61 -8.94 -21.38
N PRO A 68 9.25 -10.19 -21.01
CA PRO A 68 8.15 -10.45 -20.09
C PRO A 68 8.34 -9.86 -18.69
N THR A 69 9.59 -9.65 -18.24
CA THR A 69 9.90 -9.20 -16.88
C THR A 69 9.84 -7.70 -16.71
N THR A 70 9.83 -6.92 -17.81
CA THR A 70 9.70 -5.46 -17.69
C THR A 70 8.31 -5.10 -17.23
N ARG A 71 8.21 -4.27 -16.19
CA ARG A 71 6.91 -3.82 -15.68
C ARG A 71 6.27 -2.82 -16.64
N LEU A 72 4.96 -2.94 -16.82
CA LEU A 72 4.19 -2.12 -17.76
C LEU A 72 2.85 -1.73 -17.16
N ILE A 73 2.60 -0.42 -17.09
CA ILE A 73 1.33 0.18 -16.67
C ILE A 73 0.64 0.77 -17.91
N LEU A 74 -0.64 0.44 -18.10
CA LEU A 74 -1.51 1.12 -19.04
C LEU A 74 -2.32 2.21 -18.34
N VAL A 75 -2.53 3.33 -19.03
CA VAL A 75 -3.26 4.50 -18.53
C VAL A 75 -4.40 4.82 -19.48
N ALA A 76 -5.64 4.61 -19.03
CA ALA A 76 -6.84 4.90 -19.80
C ALA A 76 -7.34 6.31 -19.51
N GLY A 77 -7.55 7.13 -20.56
CA GLY A 77 -8.15 8.47 -20.43
C GLY A 77 -9.66 8.49 -20.18
N LYS A 78 -10.29 7.31 -20.11
CA LYS A 78 -11.74 7.12 -19.98
C LYS A 78 -12.01 5.75 -19.34
N LEU A 79 -13.25 5.56 -18.88
CA LEU A 79 -13.77 4.22 -18.59
C LEU A 79 -13.69 3.36 -19.84
N LEU A 80 -13.12 2.18 -19.70
CA LEU A 80 -12.97 1.21 -20.79
C LEU A 80 -14.24 0.36 -20.91
N THR A 81 -14.63 0.04 -22.13
CA THR A 81 -15.67 -0.95 -22.40
C THR A 81 -15.19 -2.37 -22.07
N GLY A 82 -16.11 -3.34 -21.92
CA GLY A 82 -15.74 -4.74 -21.71
C GLY A 82 -14.83 -5.30 -22.81
N ASP A 83 -15.00 -4.87 -24.07
CA ASP A 83 -14.11 -5.26 -25.18
C ASP A 83 -12.71 -4.63 -25.03
N GLU A 84 -12.61 -3.37 -24.64
CA GLU A 84 -11.33 -2.72 -24.33
C GLU A 84 -10.64 -3.36 -23.11
N MET A 85 -11.41 -3.80 -22.10
CA MET A 85 -10.87 -4.56 -20.95
C MET A 85 -10.29 -5.93 -21.37
N ARG A 86 -10.87 -6.60 -22.36
CA ARG A 86 -10.24 -7.80 -22.94
C ARG A 86 -8.92 -7.48 -23.65
N LEU A 87 -8.82 -6.31 -24.29
CA LEU A 87 -7.56 -5.85 -24.88
C LEU A 87 -6.50 -5.58 -23.82
N VAL A 88 -6.86 -4.94 -22.69
CA VAL A 88 -5.99 -4.77 -21.51
C VAL A 88 -5.43 -6.12 -21.08
N SER A 89 -6.29 -7.10 -20.81
CA SER A 89 -5.89 -8.45 -20.40
C SER A 89 -4.96 -9.12 -21.43
N SER A 90 -5.25 -9.00 -22.73
CA SER A 90 -4.44 -9.59 -23.80
C SER A 90 -3.11 -8.88 -24.05
N SER A 91 -2.98 -7.61 -23.62
CA SER A 91 -1.75 -6.83 -23.76
C SER A 91 -0.63 -7.33 -22.84
N GLY A 92 -1.01 -8.01 -21.75
CA GLY A 92 -0.08 -8.49 -20.74
C GLY A 92 0.49 -7.40 -19.85
N CYS A 93 -0.09 -6.19 -19.81
CA CYS A 93 0.28 -5.17 -18.84
C CYS A 93 0.17 -5.69 -17.39
N ASP A 94 1.03 -5.19 -16.52
CA ASP A 94 1.02 -5.54 -15.09
C ASP A 94 -0.04 -4.74 -14.32
N GLU A 95 -0.44 -3.58 -14.83
CA GLU A 95 -1.37 -2.68 -14.16
C GLU A 95 -2.17 -1.80 -15.14
N LEU A 96 -3.39 -1.42 -14.74
CA LEU A 96 -4.24 -0.46 -15.45
C LEU A 96 -4.65 0.68 -14.50
N LEU A 97 -4.37 1.91 -14.90
CA LEU A 97 -4.84 3.12 -14.22
C LEU A 97 -5.86 3.86 -15.09
N ILE A 98 -6.91 4.40 -14.50
CA ILE A 98 -7.94 5.18 -15.20
C ILE A 98 -7.82 6.64 -14.78
N SER A 99 -7.76 7.55 -15.75
CA SER A 99 -7.78 9.00 -15.55
C SER A 99 -9.23 9.51 -15.41
N PRO A 100 -9.48 10.57 -14.62
CA PRO A 100 -8.49 11.38 -13.90
C PRO A 100 -7.92 10.66 -12.67
N MET A 101 -6.60 10.69 -12.53
CA MET A 101 -5.92 10.19 -11.32
C MET A 101 -5.12 11.30 -10.65
N THR A 102 -4.84 11.14 -9.37
CA THR A 102 -3.95 12.01 -8.63
C THR A 102 -2.48 11.62 -8.85
N ALA A 103 -1.55 12.53 -8.54
CA ALA A 103 -0.12 12.20 -8.57
C ALA A 103 0.23 11.08 -7.57
N ASP A 104 -0.52 11.02 -6.48
CA ASP A 104 -0.39 10.07 -5.39
C ASP A 104 -0.80 8.65 -5.81
N GLU A 105 -1.89 8.52 -6.57
CA GLU A 105 -2.34 7.23 -7.13
C GLU A 105 -1.33 6.69 -8.15
N LEU A 106 -0.86 7.54 -9.06
CA LEU A 106 0.20 7.16 -10.01
C LEU A 106 1.49 6.77 -9.26
N TYR A 107 1.83 7.49 -8.18
CA TYR A 107 3.02 7.21 -7.38
C TYR A 107 2.93 5.83 -6.72
N ASP A 108 1.79 5.47 -6.14
CA ASP A 108 1.61 4.17 -5.51
C ASP A 108 1.75 3.03 -6.51
N VAL A 109 1.06 3.15 -7.65
CA VAL A 109 1.14 2.17 -8.74
C VAL A 109 2.59 1.98 -9.18
N ILE A 110 3.32 3.07 -9.43
CA ILE A 110 4.72 3.01 -9.85
C ILE A 110 5.62 2.42 -8.76
N SER A 111 5.40 2.79 -7.50
CA SER A 111 6.18 2.29 -6.37
C SER A 111 6.00 0.78 -6.21
N ILE A 112 4.77 0.28 -6.32
CA ILE A 112 4.47 -1.16 -6.29
C ILE A 112 5.23 -1.88 -7.41
N GLN A 113 5.13 -1.38 -8.64
CA GLN A 113 5.77 -2.03 -9.80
C GLN A 113 7.31 -2.02 -9.71
N LEU A 114 7.90 -0.95 -9.18
CA LEU A 114 9.35 -0.85 -8.99
C LEU A 114 9.86 -1.54 -7.71
N GLY A 115 8.97 -1.99 -6.82
CA GLY A 115 9.34 -2.50 -5.50
C GLY A 115 9.87 -1.40 -4.56
N GLU A 116 9.49 -0.15 -4.82
CA GLU A 116 9.88 1.01 -4.02
C GLU A 116 8.90 1.24 -2.87
N PRO A 117 9.35 1.82 -1.74
CA PRO A 117 8.47 2.11 -0.62
C PRO A 117 7.37 3.13 -0.97
N ARG A 118 6.12 2.79 -0.61
CA ARG A 118 4.97 3.70 -0.73
C ARG A 118 5.02 4.82 0.32
N HIS A 119 4.16 5.82 0.13
CA HIS A 119 3.95 6.86 1.14
C HIS A 119 3.66 6.23 2.50
N GLY A 120 4.36 6.74 3.52
CA GLY A 120 4.26 6.21 4.87
C GLY A 120 5.17 5.02 5.20
N ALA A 121 6.06 4.61 4.32
CA ALA A 121 7.20 3.80 4.74
C ALA A 121 8.25 4.67 5.48
N GLU A 122 7.85 5.37 6.57
CA GLU A 122 8.78 6.19 7.34
C GLU A 122 9.93 5.33 7.87
N SER A 123 11.16 5.74 7.58
CA SER A 123 12.34 5.10 8.16
C SER A 123 12.49 5.56 9.61
N PHE A 124 12.64 4.60 10.52
CA PHE A 124 12.96 4.88 11.91
C PHE A 124 14.04 3.92 12.39
N ALA A 125 14.88 4.41 13.29
CA ALA A 125 15.87 3.60 13.99
C ALA A 125 15.41 3.36 15.42
N VAL A 126 15.65 2.15 15.93
CA VAL A 126 15.43 1.83 17.34
C VAL A 126 16.74 1.41 17.96
N ALA A 127 17.20 2.17 18.95
CA ALA A 127 18.29 1.78 19.82
C ALA A 127 17.73 1.12 21.08
N VAL A 128 18.32 0.01 21.51
CA VAL A 128 17.90 -0.74 22.69
C VAL A 128 19.03 -0.75 23.70
N GLU A 129 18.72 -0.46 24.95
CA GLU A 129 19.67 -0.46 26.07
C GLU A 129 19.15 -1.33 27.22
N LEU A 130 20.06 -2.10 27.83
CA LEU A 130 19.83 -2.84 29.06
C LEU A 130 20.84 -2.35 30.10
N GLU A 131 20.34 -1.83 31.22
CA GLU A 131 21.18 -1.28 32.30
C GLU A 131 22.19 -0.22 31.82
N GLY A 132 21.81 0.57 30.80
CA GLY A 132 22.65 1.61 30.19
C GLY A 132 23.65 1.10 29.14
N ASN A 133 23.70 -0.22 28.89
CA ASN A 133 24.53 -0.81 27.84
C ASN A 133 23.71 -1.01 26.56
N LYS A 134 24.24 -0.54 25.43
CA LYS A 134 23.61 -0.76 24.13
C LYS A 134 23.59 -2.24 23.77
N LEU A 135 22.42 -2.71 23.37
CA LEU A 135 22.22 -4.03 22.82
C LEU A 135 22.20 -3.95 21.29
N ASP A 136 22.84 -4.93 20.66
CA ASP A 136 22.68 -5.18 19.24
C ASP A 136 21.37 -5.96 19.02
N ALA A 137 20.35 -5.23 18.56
CA ALA A 137 18.99 -5.70 18.45
C ALA A 137 18.36 -5.24 17.13
N THR A 138 17.58 -6.11 16.52
CA THR A 138 16.76 -5.81 15.35
C THR A 138 15.29 -5.82 15.75
N VAL A 139 14.56 -4.77 15.38
CA VAL A 139 13.09 -4.73 15.54
C VAL A 139 12.47 -5.60 14.47
N SER A 140 11.67 -6.58 14.88
CA SER A 140 10.91 -7.44 13.98
C SER A 140 9.43 -7.07 13.91
N ASN A 141 8.91 -6.41 14.95
CA ASN A 141 7.55 -5.88 15.00
C ASN A 141 7.50 -4.77 16.06
N LEU A 142 6.90 -3.63 15.74
CA LEU A 142 6.66 -2.52 16.66
C LEU A 142 5.16 -2.24 16.69
N SER A 143 4.58 -2.09 17.88
CA SER A 143 3.19 -1.70 18.09
C SER A 143 3.10 -0.54 19.09
N VAL A 144 1.88 -0.10 19.40
CA VAL A 144 1.64 0.92 20.42
C VAL A 144 1.90 0.44 21.84
N ASP A 145 1.80 -0.88 22.08
CA ASP A 145 1.89 -1.48 23.42
C ASP A 145 3.22 -2.21 23.66
N GLY A 146 4.02 -2.43 22.61
CA GLY A 146 5.27 -3.15 22.77
C GLY A 146 6.06 -3.32 21.49
N VAL A 147 7.10 -4.14 21.59
CA VAL A 147 8.00 -4.43 20.49
C VAL A 147 8.50 -5.87 20.58
N ARG A 148 8.69 -6.49 19.43
CA ARG A 148 9.36 -7.77 19.29
C ARG A 148 10.77 -7.55 18.76
N LEU A 149 11.75 -7.94 19.56
CA LEU A 149 13.18 -7.77 19.27
C LEU A 149 13.85 -9.11 18.96
N MET A 150 14.82 -9.09 18.05
CA MET A 150 15.83 -10.11 17.91
C MET A 150 17.14 -9.54 18.43
N ILE A 151 17.65 -10.07 19.54
CA ILE A 151 18.80 -9.53 20.27
C ILE A 151 19.96 -10.53 20.14
N THR A 152 21.17 -10.07 19.84
CA THR A 152 22.34 -10.97 19.70
C THR A 152 22.93 -11.40 21.04
N GLN A 153 22.30 -11.02 22.15
CA GLN A 153 22.75 -11.27 23.51
C GLN A 153 21.59 -11.87 24.33
N PRO A 154 21.88 -12.68 25.37
CA PRO A 154 20.86 -13.24 26.24
C PRO A 154 20.06 -12.14 26.96
N VAL A 155 18.74 -12.23 26.86
CA VAL A 155 17.79 -11.42 27.62
C VAL A 155 16.78 -12.36 28.26
N THR A 156 16.37 -12.08 29.49
CA THR A 156 15.43 -12.89 30.27
C THR A 156 14.16 -12.12 30.57
N GLU A 157 13.07 -12.86 30.77
CA GLU A 157 11.80 -12.31 31.24
C GLU A 157 11.98 -11.48 32.53
N GLY A 158 11.23 -10.38 32.62
CA GLY A 158 11.27 -9.42 33.74
C GLY A 158 12.37 -8.35 33.64
N GLN A 159 13.33 -8.47 32.72
CA GLN A 159 14.32 -7.41 32.51
C GLN A 159 13.67 -6.16 31.92
N VAL A 160 14.15 -4.99 32.32
CA VAL A 160 13.68 -3.69 31.81
C VAL A 160 14.64 -3.20 30.74
N LEU A 161 14.11 -2.95 29.55
CA LEU A 161 14.84 -2.35 28.44
C LEU A 161 14.43 -0.90 28.29
N GLN A 162 15.39 -0.07 27.90
CA GLN A 162 15.17 1.29 27.45
C GLN A 162 15.30 1.35 25.93
N LEU A 163 14.27 1.84 25.26
CA LEU A 163 14.21 1.93 23.81
C LEU A 163 14.18 3.38 23.38
N THR A 164 15.09 3.78 22.50
CA THR A 164 15.08 5.10 21.88
C THR A 164 14.68 4.96 20.41
N ILE A 165 13.50 5.48 20.08
CA ILE A 165 12.93 5.46 18.74
C ILE A 165 13.22 6.80 18.08
N SER A 166 13.93 6.78 16.95
CA SER A 166 14.40 7.94 16.20
C SER A 166 13.78 7.93 14.80
N PRO A 167 12.66 8.63 14.57
CA PRO A 167 12.10 8.80 13.24
C PRO A 167 12.97 9.76 12.41
N GLU A 168 12.99 9.57 11.11
CA GLU A 168 13.64 10.51 10.21
C GLU A 168 13.00 11.91 10.29
N GLY A 169 13.80 12.94 10.56
CA GLY A 169 13.35 14.34 10.58
C GLY A 169 12.55 14.76 11.83
N GLU A 170 12.33 13.86 12.80
CA GLU A 170 11.65 14.17 14.06
C GLU A 170 12.53 13.86 15.27
N PRO A 171 12.37 14.57 16.42
CA PRO A 171 13.19 14.26 17.58
C PRO A 171 12.75 12.96 18.25
N ALA A 172 13.74 12.17 18.64
CA ALA A 172 13.57 10.84 19.22
C ALA A 172 12.77 10.84 20.53
N VAL A 173 12.16 9.70 20.84
CA VAL A 173 11.50 9.43 22.13
C VAL A 173 12.14 8.22 22.79
N THR A 174 12.17 8.24 24.12
CA THR A 174 12.72 7.14 24.92
C THR A 174 11.62 6.51 25.75
N ILE A 175 11.43 5.21 25.59
CA ILE A 175 10.36 4.43 26.21
C ILE A 175 11.01 3.31 27.03
N LYS A 176 10.49 3.06 28.23
CA LYS A 176 10.86 1.89 29.01
C LYS A 176 9.87 0.77 28.73
N GLY A 177 10.36 -0.46 28.72
CA GLY A 177 9.51 -1.63 28.59
C GLY A 177 10.10 -2.84 29.31
N SER A 178 9.22 -3.73 29.72
CA SER A 178 9.57 -4.96 30.42
C SER A 178 9.49 -6.15 29.48
N VAL A 179 10.49 -7.02 29.53
CA VAL A 179 10.51 -8.28 28.76
C VAL A 179 9.45 -9.20 29.33
N VAL A 180 8.40 -9.48 28.56
CA VAL A 180 7.27 -10.34 28.97
C VAL A 180 7.46 -11.79 28.56
N TRP A 181 8.33 -12.06 27.59
CA TRP A 181 8.79 -13.39 27.23
C TRP A 181 10.11 -13.30 26.46
N ALA A 182 10.94 -14.35 26.56
CA ALA A 182 12.20 -14.45 25.84
C ALA A 182 12.44 -15.90 25.39
N GLN A 183 12.81 -16.09 24.12
CA GLN A 183 13.08 -17.38 23.51
C GLN A 183 14.46 -17.39 22.85
N PRO A 184 15.40 -18.22 23.33
CA PRO A 184 16.68 -18.42 22.67
C PRO A 184 16.50 -19.05 21.28
N ARG A 185 17.21 -18.54 20.27
CA ARG A 185 17.30 -19.10 18.91
C ARG A 185 18.71 -18.89 18.35
N GLU A 186 19.43 -19.98 18.09
CA GLU A 186 20.71 -19.97 17.35
C GLU A 186 21.69 -18.86 17.77
N GLY A 187 21.96 -18.73 19.08
CA GLY A 187 22.87 -17.71 19.61
C GLY A 187 22.30 -16.28 19.69
N LYS A 188 21.02 -16.11 19.37
CA LYS A 188 20.24 -14.89 19.59
C LYS A 188 19.11 -15.16 20.59
N THR A 189 18.49 -14.10 21.09
CA THR A 189 17.24 -14.16 21.86
C THR A 189 16.18 -13.37 21.13
N VAL A 190 15.05 -14.02 20.85
CA VAL A 190 13.83 -13.34 20.41
C VAL A 190 13.05 -12.98 21.67
N ALA A 191 12.75 -11.70 21.88
CA ALA A 191 12.06 -11.23 23.07
C ALA A 191 10.85 -10.38 22.71
N GLY A 192 9.78 -10.53 23.48
CA GLY A 192 8.65 -9.61 23.49
C GLY A 192 8.81 -8.65 24.65
N VAL A 193 8.73 -7.35 24.37
CA VAL A 193 8.85 -6.28 25.36
C VAL A 193 7.54 -5.51 25.36
N ALA A 194 6.88 -5.44 26.51
CA ALA A 194 5.71 -4.60 26.72
C ALA A 194 6.16 -3.22 27.18
N PHE A 195 5.65 -2.15 26.59
CA PHE A 195 5.95 -0.80 27.02
C PHE A 195 5.26 -0.49 28.35
N ASP A 196 5.97 0.27 29.19
CA ASP A 196 5.37 0.85 30.38
C ASP A 196 4.24 1.80 29.98
N LYS A 197 3.26 2.00 30.87
CA LYS A 197 2.11 2.87 30.59
C LYS A 197 2.56 4.25 30.08
N LEU A 198 2.22 4.55 28.83
CA LEU A 198 2.58 5.80 28.16
C LEU A 198 1.72 7.00 28.56
N GLY A 199 0.84 6.87 29.57
CA GLY A 199 -0.08 7.92 30.01
C GLY A 199 0.63 9.22 30.40
N ASP A 200 1.86 9.12 30.92
CA ASP A 200 2.68 10.27 31.28
C ASP A 200 3.64 10.72 30.16
N GLN A 201 3.59 10.07 28.98
CA GLN A 201 4.44 10.33 27.81
C GLN A 201 3.61 10.50 26.54
N PRO A 202 2.77 11.55 26.43
CA PRO A 202 1.86 11.74 25.29
C PRO A 202 2.59 11.84 23.95
N ARG A 203 3.83 12.36 23.95
CA ARG A 203 4.68 12.42 22.76
C ARG A 203 5.11 11.04 22.26
N ALA A 204 5.45 10.13 23.17
CA ALA A 204 5.85 8.78 22.83
C ALA A 204 4.64 7.96 22.32
N ALA A 205 3.49 8.12 22.98
CA ALA A 205 2.23 7.51 22.53
C ALA A 205 1.85 7.96 21.12
N LEU A 206 1.84 9.28 20.87
CA LEU A 206 1.52 9.83 19.55
C LEU A 206 2.51 9.37 18.48
N LEU A 207 3.81 9.32 18.81
CA LEU A 207 4.81 8.85 17.85
C LEU A 207 4.61 7.37 17.51
N LEU A 208 4.39 6.51 18.51
CA LEU A 208 4.13 5.09 18.26
C LEU A 208 2.88 4.89 17.42
N ALA A 209 1.79 5.59 17.74
CA ALA A 209 0.57 5.55 16.95
C ALA A 209 0.84 6.00 15.51
N LYS A 210 1.63 7.06 15.31
CA LYS A 210 2.03 7.54 13.99
C LYS A 210 2.87 6.50 13.21
N LEU A 211 3.83 5.86 13.86
CA LEU A 211 4.72 4.90 13.21
C LEU A 211 4.01 3.58 12.88
N THR A 212 3.08 3.15 13.74
CA THR A 212 2.54 1.78 13.73
C THR A 212 1.08 1.67 13.29
N GLN A 213 0.28 2.72 13.42
CA GLN A 213 -1.17 2.67 13.15
C GLN A 213 -1.59 3.60 12.01
N TRP A 214 -1.08 4.83 11.93
CA TRP A 214 -1.46 5.75 10.85
C TRP A 214 -0.48 6.89 10.56
N GLN A 215 -0.52 7.45 9.35
CA GLN A 215 0.13 8.71 9.05
C GLN A 215 -0.83 9.64 8.30
N VAL A 216 -0.90 10.90 8.75
CA VAL A 216 -1.69 11.93 8.09
C VAL A 216 -0.77 12.82 7.25
N ILE A 217 -1.02 12.84 5.95
CA ILE A 217 -0.35 13.69 4.97
C ILE A 217 -1.35 14.75 4.52
N LYS A 218 -1.04 16.02 4.75
CA LYS A 218 -1.93 17.13 4.36
C LYS A 218 -1.52 17.67 3.00
N ASN A 219 -2.41 17.57 2.03
CA ASN A 219 -2.31 18.24 0.73
C ASN A 219 -3.14 19.53 0.75
N SER A 220 -3.02 20.34 -0.30
CA SER A 220 -3.73 21.62 -0.40
C SER A 220 -5.26 21.50 -0.47
N ASP A 221 -5.76 20.35 -0.93
CA ASP A 221 -7.14 20.12 -1.34
C ASP A 221 -7.81 18.91 -0.65
N HIS A 222 -7.02 18.02 -0.05
CA HIS A 222 -7.47 16.86 0.73
C HIS A 222 -6.39 16.46 1.76
N SER A 223 -6.77 15.64 2.75
CA SER A 223 -5.81 14.95 3.61
C SER A 223 -5.76 13.47 3.24
N ARG A 224 -4.56 12.91 3.11
CA ARG A 224 -4.38 11.47 2.92
C ARG A 224 -4.02 10.84 4.26
N VAL A 225 -4.70 9.75 4.62
CA VAL A 225 -4.52 9.03 5.88
C VAL A 225 -4.09 7.60 5.54
N VAL A 226 -2.81 7.32 5.70
CA VAL A 226 -2.24 5.98 5.50
C VAL A 226 -2.44 5.17 6.77
N LEU A 227 -3.29 4.16 6.74
CA LEU A 227 -3.60 3.26 7.84
C LEU A 227 -2.73 1.98 7.76
N ARG A 228 -2.30 1.47 8.91
CA ARG A 228 -1.29 0.40 9.00
C ARG A 228 -1.59 -0.62 10.09
N GLY A 229 -1.03 -1.80 9.91
CA GLY A 229 -1.05 -2.88 10.89
C GLY A 229 -2.44 -3.46 11.05
N ASP A 230 -2.72 -3.92 12.26
CA ASP A 230 -3.96 -4.63 12.56
C ASP A 230 -5.02 -3.68 13.12
N PHE A 231 -6.25 -3.82 12.65
CA PHE A 231 -7.41 -3.16 13.26
C PHE A 231 -7.99 -4.08 14.31
N THR A 232 -7.78 -3.71 15.57
CA THR A 232 -8.19 -4.46 16.76
C THR A 232 -8.71 -3.49 17.81
N GLU A 233 -9.04 -3.99 18.99
CA GLU A 233 -9.35 -3.17 20.17
C GLU A 233 -8.20 -2.24 20.61
N ALA A 234 -6.95 -2.51 20.20
CA ALA A 234 -5.80 -1.68 20.50
C ALA A 234 -5.63 -0.50 19.52
N THR A 235 -6.42 -0.46 18.44
CA THR A 235 -6.34 0.59 17.43
C THR A 235 -7.09 1.84 17.88
N ARG A 236 -6.39 2.97 17.94
CA ARG A 236 -6.89 4.21 18.55
C ARG A 236 -7.42 5.21 17.53
N PHE A 237 -8.45 4.81 16.78
CA PHE A 237 -9.04 5.66 15.72
C PHE A 237 -9.57 7.01 16.24
N ASP A 238 -9.94 7.11 17.52
CA ASP A 238 -10.38 8.35 18.16
C ASP A 238 -9.31 9.45 18.07
N GLU A 239 -8.03 9.09 18.07
CA GLU A 239 -6.91 10.03 17.96
C GLU A 239 -6.79 10.64 16.55
N LEU A 240 -7.41 10.04 15.53
CA LEU A 240 -7.48 10.59 14.17
C LEU A 240 -8.54 11.69 14.03
N LEU A 241 -9.60 11.68 14.85
CA LEU A 241 -10.76 12.57 14.72
C LEU A 241 -10.40 14.05 14.54
N PRO A 242 -9.43 14.64 15.26
CA PRO A 242 -9.06 16.04 15.09
C PRO A 242 -8.49 16.38 13.71
N ALA A 243 -7.91 15.40 13.01
CA ALA A 243 -7.36 15.56 11.67
C ALA A 243 -8.40 15.29 10.56
N MET A 244 -9.56 14.72 10.90
CA MET A 244 -10.59 14.32 9.94
C MET A 244 -11.51 15.48 9.55
N VAL A 245 -10.99 16.40 8.74
CA VAL A 245 -11.69 17.60 8.27
C VAL A 245 -11.54 17.73 6.75
N GLY A 246 -12.58 18.21 6.08
CA GLY A 246 -12.55 18.42 4.63
C GLY A 246 -12.67 17.12 3.85
N ARG A 247 -11.98 17.02 2.72
CA ARG A 247 -11.88 15.77 1.94
C ARG A 247 -10.75 14.90 2.46
N VAL A 248 -11.02 13.61 2.65
CA VAL A 248 -10.06 12.64 3.17
C VAL A 248 -9.91 11.46 2.21
N VAL A 249 -8.68 11.05 1.94
CA VAL A 249 -8.38 9.80 1.22
C VAL A 249 -7.77 8.83 2.23
N PHE A 250 -8.44 7.72 2.49
CA PHE A 250 -7.91 6.65 3.33
C PHE A 250 -7.12 5.66 2.47
N ASP A 251 -5.85 5.47 2.78
CA ASP A 251 -5.02 4.45 2.18
C ASP A 251 -4.89 3.29 3.16
N THR A 252 -5.37 2.10 2.79
CA THR A 252 -5.38 0.93 3.69
C THR A 252 -4.45 -0.18 3.23
N ALA A 253 -3.52 0.11 2.31
CA ALA A 253 -2.62 -0.90 1.74
C ALA A 253 -1.75 -1.62 2.78
N GLN A 254 -1.44 -0.95 3.88
CA GLN A 254 -0.61 -1.50 4.96
C GLN A 254 -1.46 -2.10 6.10
N VAL A 255 -2.78 -2.19 5.94
CA VAL A 255 -3.67 -2.88 6.89
C VAL A 255 -3.54 -4.38 6.68
N THR A 256 -2.97 -5.07 7.65
CA THR A 256 -2.62 -6.50 7.55
C THR A 256 -3.69 -7.43 8.09
N TYR A 257 -4.56 -6.93 8.97
CA TYR A 257 -5.61 -7.73 9.59
C TYR A 257 -6.70 -6.85 10.18
N MET A 258 -7.92 -7.38 10.27
CA MET A 258 -9.03 -6.73 10.94
C MET A 258 -9.84 -7.78 11.72
N ASN A 259 -10.02 -7.57 13.02
CA ASN A 259 -10.94 -8.38 13.83
C ASN A 259 -12.30 -7.68 13.99
N SER A 260 -13.27 -8.37 14.60
CA SER A 260 -14.64 -7.85 14.75
C SER A 260 -14.74 -6.61 15.66
N LEU A 261 -13.85 -6.44 16.64
CA LEU A 261 -13.81 -5.26 17.51
C LEU A 261 -13.20 -4.07 16.78
N GLY A 262 -12.11 -4.29 16.03
CA GLY A 262 -11.47 -3.29 15.18
C GLY A 262 -12.40 -2.79 14.08
N VAL A 263 -13.14 -3.68 13.40
CA VAL A 263 -14.17 -3.31 12.42
C VAL A 263 -15.22 -2.41 13.07
N ARG A 264 -15.74 -2.75 14.25
CA ARG A 264 -16.75 -1.92 14.94
C ARG A 264 -16.19 -0.54 15.32
N ALA A 265 -14.98 -0.49 15.86
CA ALA A 265 -14.31 0.75 16.23
C ALA A 265 -14.06 1.63 14.99
N TRP A 266 -13.65 1.03 13.87
CA TRP A 266 -13.47 1.69 12.58
C TRP A 266 -14.77 2.30 12.06
N CYS A 267 -15.85 1.51 12.01
CA CYS A 267 -17.15 2.00 11.55
C CYS A 267 -17.67 3.13 12.44
N GLU A 268 -17.49 3.02 13.76
CA GLU A 268 -17.90 4.06 14.70
C GLU A 268 -17.08 5.35 14.52
N PHE A 269 -15.78 5.23 14.30
CA PHE A 269 -14.91 6.35 13.94
C PHE A 269 -15.42 7.07 12.68
N LEU A 270 -15.74 6.35 11.60
CA LEU A 270 -16.26 6.94 10.37
C LEU A 270 -17.58 7.70 10.58
N ARG A 271 -18.45 7.20 11.46
CA ARG A 271 -19.71 7.88 11.81
C ARG A 271 -19.48 9.16 12.61
N GLN A 272 -18.50 9.16 13.51
CA GLN A 272 -18.19 10.32 14.35
C GLN A 272 -17.37 11.38 13.63
N ALA A 273 -16.55 10.98 12.66
CA ALA A 273 -15.66 11.87 11.94
C ALA A 273 -16.43 12.90 11.09
N ARG A 274 -16.15 14.18 11.29
CA ARG A 274 -16.78 15.31 10.57
C ARG A 274 -16.15 15.56 9.21
N ILE A 275 -15.92 14.48 8.47
CA ILE A 275 -15.35 14.52 7.13
C ILE A 275 -16.40 15.11 6.18
N GLN A 276 -16.02 15.87 5.17
CA GLN A 276 -16.97 16.36 4.15
C GLN A 276 -17.27 15.28 3.12
N GLY A 277 -16.24 14.60 2.63
CA GLY A 277 -16.31 13.41 1.79
C GLY A 277 -15.02 12.61 1.91
N TYR A 278 -15.12 11.30 1.75
CA TYR A 278 -13.94 10.44 1.77
C TYR A 278 -14.01 9.31 0.75
N GLU A 279 -12.84 8.89 0.35
CA GLU A 279 -12.60 7.80 -0.59
C GLU A 279 -11.53 6.89 0.00
N PHE A 280 -11.53 5.64 -0.41
CA PHE A 280 -10.54 4.66 -0.05
C PHE A 280 -9.70 4.29 -1.24
N HIS A 281 -8.39 4.36 -1.06
CA HIS A 281 -7.40 4.04 -2.06
C HIS A 281 -6.56 2.85 -1.61
N ALA A 282 -6.17 2.01 -2.57
CA ALA A 282 -5.31 0.85 -2.40
C ALA A 282 -5.71 -0.02 -1.20
N CYS A 283 -7.01 -0.34 -1.10
CA CYS A 283 -7.51 -1.13 0.01
C CYS A 283 -6.87 -2.51 0.07
N SER A 284 -6.31 -2.90 1.22
CA SER A 284 -5.72 -4.24 1.35
C SER A 284 -6.77 -5.35 1.25
N VAL A 285 -6.33 -6.58 0.95
CA VAL A 285 -7.21 -7.76 0.91
C VAL A 285 -7.98 -7.94 2.23
N PRO A 286 -7.36 -7.86 3.44
CA PRO A 286 -8.10 -7.90 4.70
C PRO A 286 -9.20 -6.83 4.82
N PHE A 287 -8.94 -5.62 4.33
CA PHE A 287 -9.91 -4.53 4.37
C PHE A 287 -11.10 -4.82 3.44
N ILE A 288 -10.83 -5.24 2.21
CA ILE A 288 -11.88 -5.59 1.24
C ILE A 288 -12.72 -6.76 1.73
N LEU A 289 -12.11 -7.82 2.26
CA LEU A 289 -12.87 -8.95 2.79
C LEU A 289 -13.87 -8.53 3.87
N GLN A 290 -13.49 -7.60 4.76
CA GLN A 290 -14.43 -7.03 5.74
C GLN A 290 -15.49 -6.14 5.07
N ALA A 291 -15.09 -5.30 4.11
CA ALA A 291 -16.00 -4.40 3.41
C ALA A 291 -17.07 -5.14 2.60
N SER A 292 -16.72 -6.26 1.97
CA SER A 292 -17.66 -7.10 1.22
C SER A 292 -18.66 -7.83 2.11
N MET A 293 -18.35 -8.01 3.41
CA MET A 293 -19.28 -8.60 4.38
C MET A 293 -20.05 -7.55 5.19
N VAL A 294 -19.47 -6.36 5.40
CA VAL A 294 -19.98 -5.30 6.28
C VAL A 294 -19.85 -3.96 5.58
N ARG A 295 -20.93 -3.50 4.93
CA ARG A 295 -20.97 -2.25 4.15
C ARG A 295 -20.54 -1.00 4.95
N ASP A 296 -20.84 -0.98 6.25
CA ASP A 296 -20.45 0.10 7.16
C ASP A 296 -18.93 0.31 7.26
N VAL A 297 -18.10 -0.66 6.85
CA VAL A 297 -16.64 -0.50 6.76
C VAL A 297 -16.27 0.58 5.74
N ILE A 298 -17.03 0.71 4.66
CA ILE A 298 -16.90 1.80 3.68
C ILE A 298 -17.78 3.00 4.11
N GLY A 299 -18.90 2.74 4.77
CA GLY A 299 -19.82 3.78 5.22
C GLY A 299 -20.42 4.52 4.03
N ARG A 300 -20.18 5.84 3.97
CA ARG A 300 -20.66 6.71 2.86
C ARG A 300 -19.56 7.07 1.86
N GLY A 301 -18.37 6.51 2.03
CA GLY A 301 -17.27 6.71 1.11
C GLY A 301 -17.38 5.83 -0.12
N THR A 302 -16.36 5.88 -0.96
CA THR A 302 -16.23 5.02 -2.13
C THR A 302 -14.84 4.39 -2.13
N VAL A 303 -14.73 3.14 -2.57
CA VAL A 303 -13.44 2.50 -2.83
C VAL A 303 -13.05 2.81 -4.27
N THR A 304 -11.92 3.48 -4.51
CA THR A 304 -11.42 3.79 -5.85
C THR A 304 -10.49 2.71 -6.38
N SER A 305 -9.66 2.15 -5.50
CA SER A 305 -8.76 1.05 -5.83
C SER A 305 -8.52 0.11 -4.65
N PHE A 306 -8.20 -1.14 -4.95
CA PHE A 306 -8.08 -2.19 -3.96
C PHE A 306 -7.22 -3.36 -4.44
N PHE A 307 -6.55 -4.04 -3.52
CA PHE A 307 -5.81 -5.26 -3.79
C PHE A 307 -6.74 -6.45 -3.88
N ALA A 308 -6.44 -7.35 -4.82
CA ALA A 308 -7.15 -8.59 -5.06
C ALA A 308 -6.14 -9.75 -5.10
N PRO A 309 -6.44 -10.90 -4.47
CA PRO A 309 -5.53 -12.04 -4.46
C PRO A 309 -5.57 -12.79 -5.79
N PHE A 310 -4.40 -13.20 -6.28
CA PHE A 310 -4.24 -14.04 -7.46
C PHE A 310 -3.29 -15.19 -7.16
N HIS A 311 -3.56 -16.35 -7.77
CA HIS A 311 -2.71 -17.53 -7.68
C HIS A 311 -2.36 -18.04 -9.08
N CYS A 312 -1.13 -18.52 -9.26
CA CYS A 312 -0.69 -19.09 -10.53
C CYS A 312 -0.89 -20.61 -10.55
N ILE A 313 -1.73 -21.09 -11.46
CA ILE A 313 -1.98 -22.53 -11.67
C ILE A 313 -0.75 -23.32 -12.15
N GLY A 314 0.29 -22.64 -12.66
CA GLY A 314 1.47 -23.28 -13.24
C GLY A 314 2.65 -23.45 -12.27
N CYS A 315 2.83 -22.53 -11.32
CA CYS A 315 3.99 -22.54 -10.41
C CYS A 315 3.65 -22.24 -8.94
N ASP A 316 2.37 -22.18 -8.58
CA ASP A 316 1.88 -21.91 -7.22
C ASP A 316 2.30 -20.54 -6.66
N HIS A 317 2.76 -19.64 -7.52
CA HIS A 317 3.06 -18.26 -7.15
C HIS A 317 1.77 -17.54 -6.78
N GLN A 318 1.74 -16.94 -5.59
CA GLN A 318 0.65 -16.07 -5.13
C GLN A 318 1.13 -14.62 -5.11
N GLU A 319 0.24 -13.71 -5.52
CA GLU A 319 0.48 -12.28 -5.42
C GLU A 319 -0.84 -11.51 -5.33
N GLU A 320 -0.75 -10.30 -4.80
CA GLU A 320 -1.86 -9.35 -4.81
C GLU A 320 -1.70 -8.38 -5.99
N ARG A 321 -2.80 -8.10 -6.68
CA ARG A 321 -2.86 -7.09 -7.75
C ARG A 321 -3.73 -5.94 -7.30
N LEU A 322 -3.24 -4.72 -7.49
CA LEU A 322 -4.05 -3.52 -7.31
C LEU A 322 -5.03 -3.43 -8.49
N LEU A 323 -6.31 -3.24 -8.20
CA LEU A 323 -7.38 -3.13 -9.19
C LEU A 323 -8.10 -1.80 -8.98
N GLN A 324 -8.65 -1.25 -10.06
CA GLN A 324 -9.47 -0.04 -10.04
C GLN A 324 -10.95 -0.43 -10.01
N SER A 325 -11.73 0.10 -9.06
CA SER A 325 -13.18 -0.19 -8.96
C SER A 325 -13.92 0.14 -10.25
N ALA A 326 -13.56 1.26 -10.88
CA ALA A 326 -14.08 1.69 -12.17
C ALA A 326 -13.87 0.64 -13.29
N ALA A 327 -12.71 -0.02 -13.31
CA ALA A 327 -12.41 -1.05 -14.30
C ALA A 327 -13.24 -2.32 -14.06
N ILE A 328 -13.41 -2.71 -12.80
CA ILE A 328 -14.18 -3.90 -12.40
C ILE A 328 -15.68 -3.70 -12.63
N LEU A 329 -16.21 -2.51 -12.36
CA LEU A 329 -17.58 -2.17 -12.70
C LEU A 329 -17.80 -2.22 -14.23
N ALA A 330 -16.84 -1.72 -15.01
CA ALA A 330 -16.94 -1.72 -16.46
C ALA A 330 -16.79 -3.11 -17.10
N SER A 331 -16.15 -4.05 -16.41
CA SER A 331 -16.09 -5.47 -16.78
C SER A 331 -17.25 -6.29 -16.22
N ASN A 332 -18.31 -5.66 -15.69
CA ASN A 332 -19.44 -6.35 -15.07
C ASN A 332 -19.01 -7.31 -13.95
N LEU A 333 -18.12 -6.84 -13.09
CA LEU A 333 -17.53 -7.56 -11.96
C LEU A 333 -16.70 -8.80 -12.36
N GLU A 334 -16.28 -8.90 -13.62
CA GLU A 334 -15.33 -9.93 -14.03
C GLU A 334 -13.89 -9.53 -13.63
N PRO A 335 -13.14 -10.39 -12.92
CA PRO A 335 -11.75 -10.10 -12.58
C PRO A 335 -10.86 -10.09 -13.83
N PRO A 336 -9.87 -9.19 -13.93
CA PRO A 336 -8.91 -9.20 -15.04
C PRO A 336 -8.04 -10.46 -15.04
N ALA A 337 -7.54 -10.84 -16.21
CA ALA A 337 -6.59 -11.93 -16.35
C ALA A 337 -5.15 -11.38 -16.45
N PHE A 338 -4.23 -11.97 -15.69
CA PHE A 338 -2.82 -11.58 -15.68
C PHE A 338 -1.91 -12.75 -16.02
N LYS A 339 -0.66 -12.46 -16.37
CA LYS A 339 0.40 -13.48 -16.54
C LYS A 339 1.31 -13.49 -15.32
N CYS A 340 1.70 -14.69 -14.91
CA CYS A 340 2.59 -14.92 -13.80
C CYS A 340 3.99 -14.35 -14.12
N PRO A 341 4.56 -13.49 -13.26
CA PRO A 341 5.90 -12.94 -13.47
C PRO A 341 7.00 -14.01 -13.34
N SER A 342 6.72 -15.11 -12.61
CA SER A 342 7.68 -16.17 -12.33
C SER A 342 7.80 -17.20 -13.46
N CYS A 343 6.68 -17.61 -14.07
CA CYS A 343 6.67 -18.68 -15.09
C CYS A 343 5.96 -18.32 -16.40
N GLY A 344 5.32 -17.15 -16.48
CA GLY A 344 4.51 -16.73 -17.64
C GLY A 344 3.15 -17.42 -17.79
N GLY A 345 2.80 -18.33 -16.88
CA GLY A 345 1.49 -19.00 -16.84
C GLY A 345 0.34 -18.05 -16.47
N ALA A 346 -0.89 -18.57 -16.48
CA ALA A 346 -2.06 -17.77 -16.07
C ALA A 346 -2.05 -17.51 -14.55
N LEU A 347 -2.36 -16.27 -14.18
CA LEU A 347 -2.77 -15.91 -12.82
C LEU A 347 -4.29 -15.89 -12.80
N GLU A 348 -4.86 -16.72 -11.92
CA GLU A 348 -6.29 -16.79 -11.69
C GLU A 348 -6.64 -16.06 -10.40
N PHE A 349 -7.77 -15.37 -10.42
CA PHE A 349 -8.29 -14.68 -9.24
C PHE A 349 -8.58 -15.71 -8.14
N ASP A 350 -8.03 -15.49 -6.95
CA ASP A 350 -8.05 -16.46 -5.83
C ASP A 350 -9.17 -16.17 -4.83
N ASP A 351 -10.37 -15.86 -5.34
CA ASP A 351 -11.61 -15.71 -4.56
C ASP A 351 -12.82 -15.92 -5.49
N LEU A 352 -14.04 -15.85 -4.93
CA LEU A 352 -15.29 -15.83 -5.68
C LEU A 352 -15.63 -14.36 -6.02
N PRO A 353 -15.70 -13.97 -7.32
CA PRO A 353 -15.97 -12.59 -7.71
C PRO A 353 -17.21 -11.99 -7.06
N GLU A 354 -18.30 -12.75 -6.97
CA GLU A 354 -19.58 -12.30 -6.41
C GLU A 354 -19.48 -12.00 -4.92
N ARG A 355 -18.60 -12.71 -4.20
CA ARG A 355 -18.32 -12.45 -2.79
C ARG A 355 -17.35 -11.29 -2.64
N TYR A 356 -16.24 -11.32 -3.38
CA TYR A 356 -15.15 -10.39 -3.17
C TYR A 356 -15.51 -8.99 -3.62
N PHE A 357 -16.23 -8.84 -4.74
CA PHE A 357 -16.64 -7.54 -5.29
C PHE A 357 -18.00 -7.04 -4.78
N ALA A 358 -18.65 -7.73 -3.84
CA ALA A 358 -19.95 -7.33 -3.28
C ALA A 358 -19.96 -5.89 -2.73
N PHE A 359 -18.81 -5.36 -2.30
CA PHE A 359 -18.68 -3.98 -1.84
C PHE A 359 -18.85 -2.91 -2.94
N LEU A 360 -18.77 -3.31 -4.22
CA LEU A 360 -18.98 -2.45 -5.38
C LEU A 360 -20.44 -2.40 -5.84
N GLU A 361 -21.27 -3.31 -5.34
CA GLU A 361 -22.69 -3.35 -5.69
C GLU A 361 -23.47 -2.34 -4.84
N ASP A 362 -24.26 -1.50 -5.50
CA ASP A 362 -25.31 -0.77 -4.82
C ASP A 362 -26.48 -1.74 -4.58
N GLU A 363 -26.98 -1.83 -3.35
CA GLU A 363 -28.28 -2.48 -3.14
C GLU A 363 -29.30 -1.73 -3.98
N ALA A 364 -29.95 -2.45 -4.90
CA ALA A 364 -31.21 -2.00 -5.46
C ALA A 364 -32.19 -1.85 -4.30
N ASP A 365 -32.55 -0.62 -3.96
CA ASP A 365 -33.64 -0.29 -3.03
C ASP A 365 -34.94 -1.03 -3.36
#